data_AF-A0A2P5EJJ4-F1
#
_entry.id   AF-A0A2P5EJJ4-F1
#
_cell.length_a   1.000
_cell.length_b   1.000
_cell.length_c   1.000
_cell.angle_alpha   90.00
_cell.angle_beta   90.00
_cell.angle_gamma   90.00
#
_symmetry.space_group_name_H-M   'P 1'
#
loop_
_entity.id
_entity.type
_entity.pdbx_description
1 polymer ?
#
loop_
_entity_poly.entity_id
_entity_poly.type
_entity_poly.pdbx_seq_one_letter_code
_entity_poly.pdbx_strand_id
1 'polypeptide(L)'
;MMETAYSITIWYLSDSVLQNVQNETIVARIWLKLESLYMTKSLKNQIYLKVKFFGFKMEKDRSLDKNLDEFNKLIIDLENIGEKIDNENQTVVLLNSLPSACSQLDIITYSCETSTLEELELVI
;
A
#
# COMPACT_ATOMS: atom_id res chain seq x y z
N MET A 1 31.74 12.41 3.01
CA MET A 1 30.73 11.36 3.28
C MET A 1 29.31 11.91 3.29
N MET A 2 29.04 13.08 3.91
CA MET A 2 27.70 13.70 3.91
C MET A 2 27.36 14.40 2.58
N GLU A 3 28.34 15.04 1.90
CA GLU A 3 28.11 15.70 0.60
C GLU A 3 27.82 14.73 -0.55
N THR A 4 28.42 13.53 -0.53
CA THR A 4 28.13 12.48 -1.52
C THR A 4 26.70 11.98 -1.40
N ALA A 5 26.18 11.80 -0.18
CA ALA A 5 24.80 11.41 0.04
C ALA A 5 23.81 12.49 -0.44
N TYR A 6 24.09 13.76 -0.17
CA TYR A 6 23.29 14.88 -0.66
C TYR A 6 23.20 14.92 -2.19
N SER A 7 24.37 14.83 -2.85
CA SER A 7 24.46 14.88 -4.31
C SER A 7 23.73 13.71 -4.98
N ILE A 8 23.86 12.51 -4.43
CA ILE A 8 23.14 11.32 -4.91
C ILE A 8 21.63 11.52 -4.72
N THR A 9 21.18 12.00 -3.57
CA THR A 9 19.74 12.16 -3.29
C THR A 9 19.12 13.16 -4.26
N ILE A 10 19.77 14.29 -4.52
CA ILE A 10 19.32 15.31 -5.49
C ILE A 10 19.26 14.72 -6.92
N TRP A 11 20.25 13.91 -7.31
CA TRP A 11 20.32 13.32 -8.64
C TRP A 11 19.13 12.42 -8.99
N TYR A 12 18.55 11.74 -8.00
CA TYR A 12 17.42 10.83 -8.20
C TYR A 12 16.04 11.53 -8.18
N LEU A 13 15.98 12.84 -7.92
CA LEU A 13 14.72 13.59 -7.89
C LEU A 13 14.41 14.19 -9.27
N SER A 14 13.13 14.17 -9.68
CA SER A 14 12.69 14.86 -10.90
C SER A 14 12.70 16.38 -10.70
N ASP A 15 12.80 17.14 -11.79
CA ASP A 15 12.81 18.62 -11.75
C ASP A 15 11.64 19.24 -10.99
N SER A 16 10.46 18.63 -11.10
CA SER A 16 9.25 19.03 -10.36
C SER A 16 9.37 18.86 -8.84
N VAL A 17 10.13 17.86 -8.40
CA VAL A 17 10.38 17.60 -6.97
C VAL A 17 11.50 18.51 -6.48
N LEU A 18 12.53 18.75 -7.30
CA LEU A 18 13.65 19.65 -7.00
C LEU A 18 13.20 21.08 -6.69
N GLN A 19 12.23 21.63 -7.43
CA GLN A 19 11.66 22.95 -7.13
C GLN A 19 11.07 23.05 -5.71
N ASN A 20 10.56 21.94 -5.18
CA ASN A 20 9.94 21.90 -3.85
C ASN A 20 10.96 21.69 -2.71
N VAL A 21 12.19 21.26 -3.01
CA VAL A 21 13.25 20.97 -2.03
C VAL A 21 14.49 21.85 -2.18
N GLN A 22 14.56 22.71 -3.20
CA GLN A 22 15.72 23.58 -3.52
C GLN A 22 16.18 24.49 -2.38
N ASN A 23 15.32 24.77 -1.41
CA ASN A 23 15.64 25.60 -0.25
C ASN A 23 16.31 24.81 0.89
N GLU A 24 16.39 23.48 0.79
CA GLU A 24 16.92 22.59 1.82
C GLU A 24 18.29 22.03 1.41
N THR A 25 19.30 22.27 2.24
CA THR A 25 20.70 21.83 2.03
C THR A 25 21.06 20.59 2.86
N ILE A 26 20.12 20.08 3.67
CA ILE A 26 20.33 18.96 4.58
C ILE A 26 19.48 17.77 4.11
N VAL A 27 20.11 16.62 3.89
CA VAL A 27 19.44 15.38 3.43
C VAL A 27 18.25 15.01 4.31
N ALA A 28 18.39 15.09 5.64
CA ALA A 28 17.30 14.83 6.57
C ALA A 28 16.11 15.79 6.39
N ARG A 29 16.37 17.06 6.07
CA ARG A 29 15.30 18.04 5.81
C ARG A 29 14.64 17.83 4.45
N ILE A 30 15.41 17.48 3.43
CA ILE A 30 14.88 17.03 2.14
C ILE A 30 13.95 15.82 2.35
N TRP A 31 14.39 14.82 3.13
CA TRP A 31 13.59 13.65 3.44
C TRP A 31 12.29 13.99 4.18
N LEU A 32 12.34 14.81 5.24
CA LEU A 32 11.15 15.28 5.95
C LEU A 32 10.22 16.12 5.07
N LYS A 33 10.76 16.91 4.14
CA LYS A 33 9.97 17.70 3.19
C LYS A 33 9.28 16.80 2.17
N LEU A 34 9.97 15.81 1.64
CA LEU A 34 9.41 14.79 0.76
C LEU A 34 8.33 13.99 1.49
N GLU A 35 8.57 13.60 2.74
CA GLU A 35 7.58 12.93 3.59
C GLU A 35 6.35 13.84 3.80
N SER A 36 6.54 15.12 4.10
CA SER A 36 5.44 16.08 4.24
C SER A 36 4.67 16.35 2.94
N LEU A 37 5.30 16.20 1.77
CA LEU A 37 4.68 16.47 0.47
C LEU A 37 3.98 15.23 -0.10
N TYR A 38 4.56 14.06 0.11
CA TYR A 38 4.18 12.81 -0.56
C TYR A 38 3.69 11.72 0.39
N MET A 39 4.13 11.71 1.66
CA MET A 39 3.65 10.82 2.73
C MET A 39 2.64 11.53 3.65
N THR A 40 1.96 12.55 3.16
CA THR A 40 1.03 13.32 3.99
C THR A 40 -0.14 12.45 4.44
N LYS A 41 -0.24 12.23 5.76
CA LYS A 41 -1.46 11.85 6.50
C LYS A 41 -2.55 12.93 6.41
N SER A 42 -2.70 13.55 5.24
CA SER A 42 -3.74 14.53 5.02
C SER A 42 -5.09 13.82 5.05
N LEU A 43 -6.08 14.46 5.67
CA LEU A 43 -7.45 13.93 5.73
C LEU A 43 -7.98 13.57 4.32
N LYS A 44 -7.60 14.34 3.30
CA LYS A 44 -7.94 14.06 1.90
C LYS A 44 -7.34 12.75 1.40
N ASN A 45 -6.07 12.48 1.70
CA ASN A 45 -5.40 11.24 1.30
C ASN A 45 -5.99 10.03 2.05
N GLN A 46 -6.25 10.18 3.36
CA GLN A 46 -6.91 9.15 4.17
C GLN A 46 -8.30 8.80 3.61
N ILE A 47 -9.12 9.81 3.31
CA ILE A 47 -10.45 9.61 2.73
C ILE A 47 -10.33 8.94 1.35
N TYR A 48 -9.40 9.40 0.51
CA TYR A 48 -9.18 8.80 -0.81
C TYR A 48 -8.82 7.31 -0.72
N LEU A 49 -7.87 6.94 0.13
CA LEU A 49 -7.44 5.56 0.32
C LEU A 49 -8.57 4.69 0.89
N LYS A 50 -9.34 5.19 1.87
CA LYS A 50 -10.51 4.49 2.41
C LYS A 50 -11.58 4.26 1.35
N VAL A 51 -11.92 5.28 0.56
CA VAL A 51 -12.89 5.16 -0.55
C VAL A 51 -12.40 4.15 -1.58
N LYS A 52 -11.11 4.19 -1.94
CA LYS A 52 -10.51 3.26 -2.89
C LYS A 52 -10.50 1.81 -2.37
N PHE A 53 -10.22 1.63 -1.08
CA PHE A 53 -10.23 0.33 -0.42
C PHE A 53 -11.63 -0.28 -0.36
N PHE A 54 -12.62 0.43 0.21
CA PHE A 54 -14.00 -0.09 0.29
C PHE A 54 -14.66 -0.23 -1.09
N GLY A 55 -14.20 0.55 -2.08
CA GLY A 55 -14.64 0.46 -3.47
C GLY A 55 -13.84 -0.53 -4.34
N PHE A 56 -12.92 -1.31 -3.75
CA PHE A 56 -12.04 -2.18 -4.53
C PHE A 56 -12.83 -3.24 -5.31
N LYS A 57 -12.44 -3.43 -6.57
CA LYS A 57 -13.02 -4.41 -7.50
C LYS A 57 -11.89 -5.07 -8.27
N MET A 58 -11.93 -6.39 -8.36
CA MET A 58 -10.99 -7.15 -9.17
C MET A 58 -11.30 -6.96 -10.65
N GLU A 59 -10.25 -6.73 -11.44
CA GLU A 59 -10.35 -6.65 -12.88
C GLU A 59 -10.43 -8.07 -13.48
N LYS A 60 -11.44 -8.32 -14.31
CA LYS A 60 -11.66 -9.62 -14.98
C LYS A 60 -10.52 -10.02 -15.93
N ASP A 61 -9.90 -9.02 -16.55
CA ASP A 61 -8.85 -9.21 -17.56
C ASP A 61 -7.45 -9.33 -16.92
N ARG A 62 -7.37 -9.19 -15.60
CA ARG A 62 -6.14 -9.28 -14.81
C ARG A 62 -6.10 -10.61 -14.05
N SER A 63 -4.91 -11.20 -13.92
CA SER A 63 -4.74 -12.41 -13.11
C SER A 63 -5.11 -12.15 -11.65
N LEU A 64 -5.56 -13.20 -10.96
CA LEU A 64 -5.92 -13.14 -9.54
C LEU A 64 -4.75 -12.60 -8.69
N ASP A 65 -3.55 -13.12 -8.89
CA ASP A 65 -2.35 -12.69 -8.16
C ASP A 65 -2.10 -11.18 -8.29
N LYS A 66 -2.23 -10.64 -9.51
CA LYS A 66 -2.02 -9.20 -9.75
C LYS A 66 -3.14 -8.35 -9.15
N ASN A 67 -4.36 -8.87 -9.03
CA ASN A 67 -5.44 -8.21 -8.32
C ASN A 67 -5.17 -8.23 -6.79
N LEU A 68 -4.70 -9.35 -6.26
CA LEU A 68 -4.33 -9.49 -4.85
C LEU A 68 -3.13 -8.61 -4.46
N ASP A 69 -2.13 -8.49 -5.33
CA ASP A 69 -1.00 -7.58 -5.13
C ASP A 69 -1.46 -6.12 -5.00
N GLU A 70 -2.40 -5.67 -5.82
CA GLU A 70 -2.96 -4.32 -5.71
C GLU A 70 -3.79 -4.13 -4.44
N PHE A 71 -4.52 -5.16 -4.02
CA PHE A 71 -5.25 -5.14 -2.76
C PHE A 71 -4.30 -5.05 -1.55
N ASN A 72 -3.23 -5.84 -1.54
CA ASN A 72 -2.21 -5.82 -0.50
C ASN A 72 -1.47 -4.47 -0.45
N LYS A 73 -1.17 -3.88 -1.61
CA LYS A 73 -0.61 -2.51 -1.66
C LYS A 73 -1.53 -1.49 -1.01
N LEU A 74 -2.85 -1.58 -1.21
CA LEU A 74 -3.81 -0.68 -0.57
C LEU A 74 -3.82 -0.83 0.96
N ILE A 75 -3.68 -2.04 1.47
CA ILE A 75 -3.56 -2.30 2.92
C ILE A 75 -2.28 -1.64 3.45
N ILE A 76 -1.14 -1.87 2.79
CA ILE A 76 0.15 -1.28 3.18
C ILE A 76 0.08 0.26 3.15
N ASP A 77 -0.53 0.85 2.12
CA ASP A 77 -0.69 2.30 2.01
C ASP A 77 -1.55 2.87 3.15
N LEU A 78 -2.61 2.17 3.57
CA LEU A 78 -3.44 2.52 4.72
C LEU A 78 -2.67 2.39 6.04
N GLU A 79 -1.89 1.33 6.21
CA GLU A 79 -1.05 1.14 7.41
C GLU A 79 0.03 2.22 7.52
N ASN A 80 0.66 2.60 6.40
CA ASN A 80 1.67 3.65 6.35
C ASN A 80 1.14 5.02 6.83
N ILE A 81 -0.14 5.31 6.59
CA ILE A 81 -0.78 6.54 7.10
C ILE A 81 -1.32 6.40 8.53
N GLY A 82 -1.16 5.22 9.15
CA GLY A 82 -1.59 4.92 10.52
C GLY A 82 -3.03 4.43 10.65
N GLU A 83 -3.64 4.00 9.55
CA GLU A 83 -5.01 3.49 9.49
C GLU A 83 -4.96 1.96 9.34
N LYS A 84 -4.98 1.25 10.47
CA LYS A 84 -5.01 -0.22 10.45
C LYS A 84 -6.44 -0.71 10.21
N ILE A 85 -6.64 -1.45 9.13
CA ILE A 85 -7.90 -2.16 8.86
C ILE A 85 -7.82 -3.55 9.49
N ASP A 86 -8.84 -3.92 10.24
CA ASP A 86 -9.01 -5.27 10.80
C ASP A 86 -9.18 -6.33 9.71
N ASN A 87 -8.71 -7.54 10.00
CA ASN A 87 -8.75 -8.66 9.07
C ASN A 87 -10.18 -9.03 8.62
N GLU A 88 -11.18 -8.80 9.47
CA GLU A 88 -12.58 -9.00 9.13
C GLU A 88 -13.02 -8.05 8.01
N ASN A 89 -12.82 -6.74 8.18
CA ASN A 89 -13.11 -5.77 7.12
C ASN A 89 -12.29 -6.01 5.84
N GLN A 90 -11.03 -6.43 5.94
CA GLN A 90 -10.23 -6.82 4.77
C GLN A 90 -10.88 -7.98 4.01
N THR A 91 -11.31 -9.01 4.74
CA THR A 91 -11.99 -10.19 4.16
C THR A 91 -13.32 -9.80 3.51
N VAL A 92 -14.12 -8.97 4.17
CA VAL A 92 -15.40 -8.48 3.64
C VAL A 92 -15.21 -7.70 2.33
N VAL A 93 -14.22 -6.81 2.28
CA VAL A 93 -13.93 -6.05 1.06
C VAL A 93 -13.44 -6.96 -0.05
N LEU A 94 -12.54 -7.91 0.26
CA LEU A 94 -12.01 -8.86 -0.72
C LEU A 94 -13.13 -9.71 -1.33
N LEU A 95 -14.04 -10.25 -0.52
CA LEU A 95 -15.20 -11.02 -0.98
C LEU A 95 -16.14 -10.18 -1.85
N ASN A 96 -16.37 -8.91 -1.49
CA ASN A 96 -17.19 -8.00 -2.28
C ASN A 96 -16.51 -7.53 -3.57
N SER A 97 -15.18 -7.63 -3.66
CA SER A 97 -14.41 -7.20 -4.82
C SER A 97 -14.41 -8.20 -5.97
N LEU A 98 -14.86 -9.43 -5.71
CA LEU A 98 -14.78 -10.54 -6.64
C LEU A 98 -15.46 -10.25 -7.98
N PRO A 99 -14.85 -10.66 -9.11
CA PRO A 99 -15.57 -10.66 -10.37
C PRO A 99 -16.70 -11.68 -10.29
N SER A 100 -17.81 -11.41 -10.96
CA SER A 100 -19.00 -12.30 -11.00
C SER A 100 -18.74 -13.74 -11.48
N ALA A 101 -17.53 -14.04 -11.95
CA ALA A 101 -17.09 -15.32 -12.48
C ALA A 101 -16.24 -16.15 -11.49
N CYS A 102 -15.75 -15.58 -10.39
CA CYS A 102 -15.05 -16.32 -9.35
C CYS A 102 -16.08 -16.86 -8.36
N SER A 103 -16.11 -18.17 -8.13
CA SER A 103 -17.00 -18.73 -7.13
C SER A 103 -16.47 -18.32 -5.75
N GLN A 104 -17.35 -17.88 -4.85
CA GLN A 104 -16.97 -17.50 -3.47
C GLN A 104 -16.24 -18.64 -2.72
N LEU A 105 -16.38 -19.88 -3.21
CA LEU A 105 -15.72 -21.08 -2.70
C LEU A 105 -14.21 -21.09 -2.98
N ASP A 106 -13.76 -20.60 -4.14
CA ASP A 106 -12.34 -20.60 -4.54
C ASP A 106 -11.47 -19.72 -3.62
N ILE A 107 -12.06 -18.68 -3.00
CA ILE A 107 -11.39 -17.83 -2.02
C ILE A 107 -11.45 -18.42 -0.61
N ILE A 108 -12.54 -19.07 -0.21
CA ILE A 108 -12.60 -19.71 1.12
C ILE A 108 -11.51 -20.79 1.21
N THR A 109 -11.28 -21.55 0.13
CA THR A 109 -10.17 -22.50 0.07
C THR A 109 -8.81 -21.81 0.21
N TYR A 110 -8.57 -20.71 -0.50
CA TYR A 110 -7.30 -19.98 -0.41
C TYR A 110 -7.09 -19.32 0.97
N SER A 111 -8.12 -18.69 1.54
CA SER A 111 -8.06 -18.08 2.88
C SER A 111 -7.92 -19.12 3.99
N CYS A 112 -8.50 -20.30 3.84
CA CYS A 112 -8.24 -21.43 4.74
C CYS A 112 -6.80 -21.92 4.60
N GLU A 113 -6.29 -22.07 3.37
CA GLU A 113 -4.90 -22.50 3.13
C GLU A 113 -3.89 -21.53 3.76
N THR A 114 -4.08 -20.21 3.62
CA THR A 114 -3.21 -19.21 4.24
C THR A 114 -3.32 -19.18 5.77
N SER A 115 -4.51 -19.49 6.33
CA SER A 115 -4.69 -19.57 7.79
C SER A 115 -4.10 -20.86 8.38
N THR A 116 -4.12 -21.97 7.64
CA THR A 116 -3.55 -23.25 8.10
C THR A 116 -2.03 -23.30 8.06
N LEU A 117 -1.37 -22.48 7.24
CA LEU A 117 0.10 -22.42 7.17
C LEU A 117 0.72 -21.79 8.42
N GLU A 118 0.02 -20.89 9.13
CA GLU A 118 0.49 -20.31 10.39
C GLU A 118 0.35 -21.28 11.59
N GLU A 119 -0.58 -22.26 11.54
CA GLU A 119 -0.74 -23.26 12.61
C GLU A 119 0.24 -24.45 12.50
N LEU A 120 0.85 -24.68 11.33
CA LEU A 120 1.77 -25.80 11.11
C LEU A 120 3.24 -25.50 11.46
N GLU A 121 3.62 -24.23 11.65
CA GLU A 121 4.97 -23.85 12.11
C GLU A 121 5.13 -23.85 13.65
N LEU A 122 4.06 -24.14 14.41
CA LEU A 122 4.11 -24.25 15.88
C LEU A 122 4.15 -25.68 16.42
N VAL A 123 4.23 -26.71 15.54
CA VAL A 123 4.19 -28.14 15.93
C VAL A 123 5.42 -28.95 15.45
N ILE A 124 6.51 -28.30 15.06
CA ILE A 124 7.81 -28.98 14.84
C ILE A 124 8.89 -28.29 15.67
#